data_AF-A0A9D8XXR6-F1
#
_entry.id   AF-A0A9D8XXR6-F1
#
_cell.length_a   1.000
_cell.length_b   1.000
_cell.length_c   1.000
_cell.angle_alpha   90.00
_cell.angle_beta   90.00
_cell.angle_gamma   90.00
#
_symmetry.space_group_name_H-M   'P 1'
#
loop_
_entity.id
_entity.type
_entity.pdbx_description
1 polymer ?
#
loop_
_entity_poly.entity_id
_entity_poly.type
_entity_poly.pdbx_seq_one_letter_code
_entity_poly.pdbx_strand_id
1 'polypeptide(L)'
;TCKFFCVIILFGVVNLLQLHGTKQTARIAKIGFFLGVFIPGFLLFILALVYMGQGNHLYIEVSPHTFFPDFRQLGTLTIFATFILMYAGIEASGTHIDEVENPSRNYPLTMFMMFVVAIVMDSLGGMSVAVAVSPKVLSMDAGMYQALYALIGHFNPHLTWIAGVFSVLMALGIVAEIGSWVVGPSKGLEDSAKYGLMPKWINHENRYGVATHMLFVQFLCTLLWAAVLTFDASSGNMSFLIATTLTSLVYLVCYVLMYLSYFKLIFRYKDLPRSYNVPGGIVGKTIVGACGFLCSIFAFIVSFIPTTALPASQGTSFVLILTYSFLLIMIVAVLIPSFRRHYLRGADPEQLKVMHFRLMWRKVPSIMQEAVDAARRKEGVKIVDGHLVQYVKDENGEEHVITRSDEYKNSGY
;
A
#
# COMPACT_ATOMS: atom_id res chain seq x y z
N THR A 1 19.08 -15.95 -12.66
CA THR A 1 19.66 -15.08 -13.71
C THR A 1 18.64 -14.49 -14.67
N CYS A 2 17.89 -15.29 -15.47
CA CYS A 2 16.89 -14.73 -16.40
C CYS A 2 15.81 -13.87 -15.70
N LYS A 3 15.26 -14.35 -14.58
CA LYS A 3 14.30 -13.59 -13.75
C LYS A 3 14.80 -12.19 -13.38
N PHE A 4 16.07 -12.07 -12.99
CA PHE A 4 16.68 -10.79 -12.60
C PHE A 4 16.76 -9.80 -13.76
N PHE A 5 17.19 -10.25 -14.94
CA PHE A 5 17.21 -9.41 -16.15
C PHE A 5 15.80 -9.00 -16.58
N CYS A 6 14.81 -9.88 -16.47
CA CYS A 6 13.42 -9.53 -16.73
C CYS A 6 12.95 -8.40 -15.80
N VAL A 7 13.27 -8.46 -14.49
CA VAL A 7 12.94 -7.38 -13.55
C VAL A 7 13.62 -6.07 -13.95
N ILE A 8 14.91 -6.09 -14.29
CA ILE A 8 15.63 -4.89 -14.76
C ILE A 8 14.95 -4.28 -15.97
N ILE A 9 14.64 -5.10 -16.98
CA ILE A 9 14.07 -4.62 -18.25
C ILE A 9 12.66 -4.08 -18.00
N LEU A 10 11.78 -4.86 -17.37
CA LEU A 10 10.39 -4.49 -17.16
C LEU A 10 10.27 -3.27 -16.25
N PHE A 11 10.96 -3.27 -15.11
CA PHE A 11 10.92 -2.15 -14.19
C PHE A 11 11.64 -0.92 -14.75
N GLY A 12 12.71 -1.12 -15.51
CA GLY A 12 13.42 -0.04 -16.22
C GLY A 12 12.52 0.64 -17.26
N VAL A 13 11.81 -0.14 -18.08
CA VAL A 13 10.83 0.38 -19.04
C VAL A 13 9.75 1.17 -18.32
N VAL A 14 9.19 0.66 -17.22
CA VAL A 14 8.20 1.38 -16.42
C VAL A 14 8.75 2.72 -15.92
N ASN A 15 9.96 2.74 -15.36
CA ASN A 15 10.58 3.97 -14.88
C ASN A 15 10.81 4.98 -16.01
N LEU A 16 11.28 4.53 -17.18
CA LEU A 16 11.49 5.39 -18.36
C LEU A 16 10.18 5.98 -18.90
N LEU A 17 9.11 5.16 -18.95
CA LEU A 17 7.79 5.63 -19.33
C LEU A 17 7.29 6.70 -18.35
N GLN A 18 7.53 6.50 -17.05
CA GLN A 18 7.10 7.45 -16.02
C GLN A 18 7.83 8.78 -16.03
N LEU A 19 9.05 8.85 -16.57
CA LEU A 19 9.74 10.13 -16.77
C LEU A 19 8.99 11.08 -17.73
N HIS A 20 8.13 10.56 -18.61
CA HIS A 20 7.39 11.36 -19.59
C HIS A 20 6.03 11.86 -19.09
N GLY A 21 5.75 11.71 -17.80
CA GLY A 21 4.51 12.17 -17.15
C GLY A 21 3.48 11.06 -16.93
N THR A 22 2.54 11.29 -16.01
CA THR A 22 1.65 10.25 -15.45
C THR A 22 0.33 10.06 -16.18
N LYS A 23 -0.07 11.03 -17.04
CA LYS A 23 -1.38 11.02 -17.71
C LYS A 23 -1.59 9.82 -18.63
N GLN A 24 -0.54 9.43 -19.37
CA GLN A 24 -0.60 8.25 -20.23
C GLN A 24 -0.59 6.96 -19.40
N THR A 25 0.18 6.95 -18.31
CA THR A 25 0.30 5.78 -17.43
C THR A 25 -1.01 5.41 -16.75
N ALA A 26 -1.83 6.38 -16.35
CA ALA A 26 -3.14 6.10 -15.80
C ALA A 26 -4.08 5.39 -16.80
N ARG A 27 -4.03 5.76 -18.08
CA ARG A 27 -4.80 5.08 -19.14
C ARG A 27 -4.27 3.67 -19.40
N ILE A 28 -2.94 3.53 -19.45
CA ILE A 28 -2.28 2.22 -19.63
C ILE A 28 -2.62 1.29 -18.45
N ALA A 29 -2.60 1.80 -17.21
CA ALA A 29 -2.97 1.04 -16.02
C ALA A 29 -4.41 0.53 -16.08
N LYS A 30 -5.39 1.36 -16.50
CA LYS A 30 -6.79 0.93 -16.64
C LYS A 30 -6.95 -0.20 -17.65
N ILE A 31 -6.32 -0.07 -18.82
CA ILE A 31 -6.38 -1.09 -19.89
C ILE A 31 -5.63 -2.36 -19.45
N GLY A 32 -4.45 -2.20 -18.85
CA GLY A 32 -3.62 -3.28 -18.35
C GLY A 32 -4.30 -4.07 -17.24
N PHE A 33 -4.96 -3.39 -16.29
CA PHE A 33 -5.77 -4.03 -15.27
C PHE A 33 -6.88 -4.87 -15.90
N PHE A 34 -7.65 -4.30 -16.84
CA PHE A 34 -8.77 -5.02 -17.43
C PHE A 34 -8.29 -6.24 -18.23
N LEU A 35 -7.32 -6.07 -19.14
CA LEU A 35 -6.83 -7.13 -20.01
C LEU A 35 -5.96 -8.17 -19.31
N GLY A 36 -5.16 -7.74 -18.34
CA GLY A 36 -4.14 -8.56 -17.70
C GLY A 36 -4.49 -9.04 -16.30
N VAL A 37 -5.43 -8.43 -15.58
CA VAL A 37 -5.82 -8.89 -14.24
C VAL A 37 -7.26 -9.39 -14.24
N PHE A 38 -8.19 -8.56 -14.73
CA PHE A 38 -9.62 -8.88 -14.67
C PHE A 38 -10.00 -10.05 -15.58
N ILE A 39 -9.70 -9.99 -16.89
CA ILE A 39 -10.08 -11.08 -17.83
C ILE A 39 -9.47 -12.43 -17.43
N PRO A 40 -8.16 -12.54 -17.13
CA PRO A 40 -7.57 -13.84 -16.78
C PRO A 40 -8.12 -14.39 -15.47
N GLY A 41 -8.32 -13.53 -14.46
CA GLY A 41 -8.93 -13.91 -13.18
C GLY A 41 -10.39 -14.36 -13.34
N PHE A 42 -11.16 -13.64 -14.17
CA PHE A 42 -12.55 -14.00 -14.46
C PHE A 42 -12.65 -15.34 -15.21
N LEU A 43 -11.78 -15.56 -16.21
CA LEU A 43 -11.71 -16.84 -16.90
C LEU A 43 -11.37 -17.98 -15.94
N LEU A 44 -10.35 -17.79 -15.10
CA LEU A 44 -9.94 -18.77 -14.10
C LEU A 44 -11.11 -19.15 -13.19
N PHE A 45 -11.85 -18.14 -12.70
CA PHE A 45 -13.01 -18.35 -11.85
C PHE A 45 -14.11 -19.17 -12.52
N ILE A 46 -14.47 -18.85 -13.77
CA ILE A 46 -15.48 -19.60 -14.53
C ILE A 46 -15.02 -21.05 -14.77
N LEU A 47 -13.77 -21.26 -15.17
CA LEU A 47 -13.23 -22.61 -15.38
C LEU A 47 -13.23 -23.44 -14.10
N ALA A 48 -12.87 -22.83 -12.96
CA ALA A 48 -12.90 -23.50 -11.67
C ALA A 48 -14.34 -23.88 -11.26
N LEU A 49 -15.32 -22.99 -11.46
CA LEU A 49 -16.74 -23.28 -11.19
C LEU A 49 -17.26 -24.46 -12.02
N VAL A 50 -16.95 -24.49 -13.32
CA VAL A 50 -17.37 -25.59 -14.20
C VAL A 50 -16.67 -26.90 -13.79
N TYR A 51 -15.38 -26.84 -13.48
CA TYR A 51 -14.60 -28.00 -13.03
C TYR A 51 -15.18 -28.61 -11.74
N MET A 52 -15.57 -27.76 -10.78
CA MET A 52 -16.26 -28.19 -9.56
C MET A 52 -17.64 -28.77 -9.86
N GLY A 53 -18.43 -28.12 -10.74
CA GLY A 53 -19.77 -28.56 -11.11
C GLY A 53 -19.82 -29.93 -11.80
N GLN A 54 -18.72 -30.36 -12.41
CA GLN A 54 -18.57 -31.69 -13.01
C GLN A 54 -18.25 -32.80 -11.99
N GLY A 55 -18.05 -32.46 -10.71
CA GLY A 55 -17.74 -33.44 -9.66
C GLY A 55 -16.31 -33.95 -9.68
N ASN A 56 -15.38 -33.19 -10.29
CA ASN A 56 -13.96 -33.55 -10.32
C ASN A 56 -13.34 -33.54 -8.92
N HIS A 57 -12.23 -34.28 -8.76
CA HIS A 57 -11.48 -34.29 -7.51
C HIS A 57 -10.90 -32.89 -7.22
N LEU A 58 -11.24 -32.35 -6.07
CA LEU A 58 -10.75 -31.05 -5.59
C LEU A 58 -9.52 -31.29 -4.72
N TYR A 59 -8.50 -30.45 -4.85
CA TYR A 59 -7.34 -30.50 -3.94
C TYR A 59 -7.61 -29.85 -2.57
N ILE A 60 -8.79 -29.23 -2.42
CA ILE A 60 -9.27 -28.69 -1.15
C ILE A 60 -10.48 -29.50 -0.66
N GLU A 61 -10.46 -29.83 0.62
CA GLU A 61 -11.63 -30.33 1.33
C GLU A 61 -12.31 -29.15 2.03
N VAL A 62 -13.53 -28.83 1.62
CA VAL A 62 -14.35 -27.81 2.29
C VAL A 62 -15.09 -28.50 3.44
N SER A 63 -14.56 -28.34 4.65
CA SER A 63 -15.15 -28.89 5.87
C SER A 63 -15.08 -27.88 7.01
N PRO A 64 -15.93 -27.99 8.05
CA PRO A 64 -15.81 -27.14 9.23
C PRO A 64 -14.43 -27.22 9.91
N HIS A 65 -13.75 -28.36 9.77
CA HIS A 65 -12.42 -28.59 10.34
C HIS A 65 -11.29 -27.93 9.55
N THR A 66 -11.48 -27.66 8.26
CA THR A 66 -10.51 -26.96 7.40
C THR A 66 -10.74 -25.45 7.35
N PHE A 67 -11.87 -24.96 7.87
CA PHE A 67 -12.19 -23.53 7.92
C PHE A 67 -11.33 -22.76 8.95
N PHE A 68 -11.10 -23.36 10.11
CA PHE A 68 -10.22 -22.76 11.12
C PHE A 68 -8.79 -23.28 10.97
N PRO A 69 -7.77 -22.40 11.01
CA PRO A 69 -6.38 -22.84 10.96
C PRO A 69 -6.04 -23.67 12.20
N ASP A 70 -5.15 -24.64 12.04
CA ASP A 70 -4.59 -25.39 13.17
C ASP A 70 -3.67 -24.47 14.00
N PHE A 71 -4.22 -23.89 15.07
CA PHE A 71 -3.49 -23.00 15.97
C PHE A 71 -2.35 -23.69 16.74
N ARG A 72 -2.23 -25.03 16.68
CA ARG A 72 -1.07 -25.76 17.22
C ARG A 72 0.15 -25.60 16.32
N GLN A 73 -0.06 -25.35 15.03
CA GLN A 73 1.00 -25.12 14.05
C GLN A 73 1.18 -23.62 13.84
N LEU A 74 2.02 -23.00 14.68
CA LEU A 74 2.25 -21.56 14.65
C LEU A 74 2.72 -21.03 13.28
N GLY A 75 3.36 -21.88 12.46
CA GLY A 75 3.78 -21.49 11.10
C GLY A 75 2.63 -21.21 10.13
N THR A 76 1.42 -21.70 10.39
CA THR A 76 0.23 -21.33 9.61
C THR A 76 -0.14 -19.86 9.85
N LEU A 77 0.18 -19.33 11.03
CA LEU A 77 -0.08 -17.93 11.40
C LEU A 77 0.87 -16.96 10.69
N THR A 78 2.04 -17.40 10.22
CA THR A 78 2.96 -16.51 9.49
C THR A 78 2.34 -15.99 8.19
N ILE A 79 1.52 -16.82 7.51
CA ILE A 79 0.79 -16.44 6.29
C ILE A 79 -0.23 -15.32 6.58
N PHE A 80 -0.69 -15.19 7.83
CA PHE A 80 -1.57 -14.09 8.23
C PHE A 80 -0.95 -12.71 7.95
N ALA A 81 0.37 -12.56 8.14
CA ALA A 81 1.05 -11.30 7.88
C ALA A 81 0.98 -10.89 6.40
N THR A 82 1.06 -11.86 5.48
CA THR A 82 0.93 -11.59 4.05
C THR A 82 -0.50 -11.22 3.65
N PHE A 83 -1.51 -11.71 4.38
CA PHE A 83 -2.90 -11.27 4.18
C PHE A 83 -3.12 -9.82 4.63
N ILE A 84 -2.42 -9.33 5.66
CA ILE A 84 -2.52 -7.92 6.06
C ILE A 84 -2.07 -6.99 4.94
N LEU A 85 -1.04 -7.38 4.18
CA LEU A 85 -0.59 -6.60 3.04
C LEU A 85 -1.67 -6.38 1.99
N MET A 86 -2.61 -7.32 1.82
CA MET A 86 -3.72 -7.18 0.88
C MET A 86 -4.66 -6.01 1.23
N TYR A 87 -4.71 -5.64 2.52
CA TYR A 87 -5.51 -4.51 3.01
C TYR A 87 -4.65 -3.27 3.29
N ALA A 88 -3.35 -3.34 3.05
CA ALA A 88 -2.47 -2.20 3.25
C ALA A 88 -2.69 -1.14 2.16
N GLY A 89 -2.52 0.14 2.51
CA GLY A 89 -2.74 1.27 1.61
C GLY A 89 -4.12 1.93 1.74
N ILE A 90 -5.03 1.37 2.54
CA ILE A 90 -6.35 1.98 2.80
C ILE A 90 -6.22 3.37 3.44
N GLU A 91 -5.13 3.66 4.14
CA GLU A 91 -4.82 4.97 4.71
C GLU A 91 -4.75 6.09 3.67
N ALA A 92 -4.40 5.78 2.42
CA ALA A 92 -4.37 6.76 1.33
C ALA A 92 -5.78 7.29 0.99
N SER A 93 -6.82 6.49 1.23
CA SER A 93 -8.21 6.96 1.08
C SER A 93 -8.61 7.96 2.16
N GLY A 94 -7.97 7.91 3.34
CA GLY A 94 -8.29 8.75 4.48
C GLY A 94 -8.08 10.24 4.23
N THR A 95 -7.18 10.63 3.33
CA THR A 95 -6.94 12.04 2.97
C THR A 95 -8.07 12.65 2.15
N HIS A 96 -8.91 11.82 1.51
CA HIS A 96 -10.02 12.24 0.66
C HIS A 96 -11.34 12.26 1.44
N ILE A 97 -11.32 12.06 2.77
CA ILE A 97 -12.53 11.99 3.58
C ILE A 97 -13.32 13.29 3.58
N ASP A 98 -12.64 14.43 3.42
CA ASP A 98 -13.26 15.76 3.35
C ASP A 98 -14.01 15.99 2.03
N GLU A 99 -13.73 15.19 1.00
CA GLU A 99 -14.42 15.20 -0.29
C GLU A 99 -15.66 14.30 -0.31
N VAL A 100 -15.85 13.47 0.73
CA VAL A 100 -16.99 12.56 0.83
C VAL A 100 -18.23 13.31 1.29
N GLU A 101 -19.31 13.18 0.53
CA GLU A 101 -20.61 13.68 0.97
C GLU A 101 -21.05 12.95 2.25
N ASN A 102 -21.41 13.69 3.30
CA ASN A 102 -21.75 13.16 4.62
C ASN A 102 -20.76 12.10 5.15
N PRO A 103 -19.52 12.49 5.50
CA PRO A 103 -18.45 11.56 5.89
C PRO A 103 -18.82 10.68 7.09
N SER A 104 -19.66 11.18 8.00
CA SER A 104 -20.09 10.46 9.21
C SER A 104 -20.79 9.13 8.92
N ARG A 105 -21.50 9.03 7.79
CA ARG A 105 -22.27 7.84 7.40
C ARG A 105 -21.66 7.15 6.18
N ASN A 106 -21.31 7.92 5.15
CA ASN A 106 -20.92 7.34 3.87
C ASN A 106 -19.52 6.75 3.92
N TYR A 107 -18.58 7.36 4.65
CA TYR A 107 -17.23 6.81 4.79
C TYR A 107 -17.22 5.40 5.44
N PRO A 108 -17.79 5.17 6.64
CA PRO A 108 -17.77 3.83 7.24
C PRO A 108 -18.55 2.80 6.42
N LEU A 109 -19.65 3.20 5.76
CA LEU A 109 -20.39 2.31 4.86
C LEU A 109 -19.54 1.90 3.65
N THR A 110 -18.88 2.86 2.99
CA THR A 110 -17.97 2.59 1.88
C THR A 110 -16.83 1.68 2.30
N MET A 111 -16.19 1.95 3.44
CA MET A 111 -15.13 1.09 3.97
C MET A 111 -15.61 -0.34 4.22
N PHE A 112 -16.81 -0.51 4.79
CA PHE A 112 -17.39 -1.84 5.00
C PHE A 112 -17.72 -2.56 3.68
N MET A 113 -18.30 -1.86 2.71
CA MET A 113 -18.59 -2.44 1.39
C MET A 113 -17.29 -2.85 0.67
N MET A 114 -16.25 -2.00 0.68
CA MET A 114 -14.95 -2.34 0.09
C MET A 114 -14.31 -3.54 0.77
N PHE A 115 -14.38 -3.63 2.10
CA PHE A 115 -13.91 -4.80 2.85
C PHE A 115 -14.63 -6.09 2.45
N VAL A 116 -15.96 -6.08 2.34
CA VAL A 116 -16.74 -7.27 1.93
C VAL A 116 -16.40 -7.67 0.49
N VAL A 117 -16.35 -6.70 -0.43
CA VAL A 117 -16.01 -6.97 -1.84
C VAL A 117 -14.60 -7.55 -1.96
N ALA A 118 -13.62 -6.99 -1.23
CA ALA A 118 -12.25 -7.48 -1.22
C ALA A 118 -12.19 -8.94 -0.73
N ILE A 119 -12.80 -9.24 0.44
CA ILE A 119 -12.83 -10.62 0.97
C ILE A 119 -13.44 -11.59 -0.04
N VAL A 120 -14.58 -11.24 -0.62
CA VAL A 120 -15.26 -12.12 -1.58
C VAL A 120 -14.37 -12.35 -2.79
N MET A 121 -13.84 -11.29 -3.41
CA MET A 121 -13.01 -11.40 -4.61
C MET A 121 -11.72 -12.18 -4.36
N ASP A 122 -11.01 -11.89 -3.27
CA ASP A 122 -9.76 -12.57 -2.91
C ASP A 122 -10.01 -14.05 -2.58
N SER A 123 -11.10 -14.34 -1.86
CA SER A 123 -11.49 -15.72 -1.55
C SER A 123 -11.83 -16.50 -2.81
N LEU A 124 -12.63 -15.94 -3.72
CA LEU A 124 -12.98 -16.59 -4.99
C LEU A 124 -11.73 -16.84 -5.85
N GLY A 125 -10.82 -15.86 -5.95
CA GLY A 125 -9.56 -16.01 -6.67
C GLY A 125 -8.66 -17.09 -6.08
N GLY A 126 -8.44 -17.04 -4.76
CA GLY A 126 -7.62 -18.01 -4.04
C GLY A 126 -8.20 -19.44 -4.11
N MET A 127 -9.51 -19.59 -3.92
CA MET A 127 -10.19 -20.88 -4.04
C MET A 127 -10.09 -21.45 -5.45
N SER A 128 -10.18 -20.61 -6.50
CA SER A 128 -10.07 -21.08 -7.88
C SER A 128 -8.70 -21.72 -8.17
N VAL A 129 -7.63 -21.16 -7.62
CA VAL A 129 -6.29 -21.75 -7.70
C VAL A 129 -6.19 -23.02 -6.84
N ALA A 130 -6.69 -22.97 -5.61
CA ALA A 130 -6.59 -24.07 -4.65
C ALA A 130 -7.36 -25.33 -5.08
N VAL A 131 -8.48 -25.15 -5.80
CA VAL A 131 -9.24 -26.27 -6.40
C VAL A 131 -8.44 -26.96 -7.51
N ALA A 132 -7.71 -26.19 -8.32
CA ALA A 132 -7.07 -26.66 -9.54
C ALA A 132 -5.67 -27.25 -9.34
N VAL A 133 -4.94 -26.80 -8.31
CA VAL A 133 -3.53 -27.15 -8.12
C VAL A 133 -3.26 -27.63 -6.70
N SER A 134 -2.56 -28.77 -6.57
CA SER A 134 -2.18 -29.29 -5.26
C SER A 134 -1.23 -28.34 -4.51
N PRO A 135 -1.44 -28.11 -3.19
CA PRO A 135 -0.55 -27.28 -2.38
C PRO A 135 0.93 -27.72 -2.40
N LYS A 136 1.21 -29.01 -2.68
CA LYS A 136 2.59 -29.55 -2.69
C LYS A 136 3.42 -29.08 -3.89
N VAL A 137 2.78 -28.73 -5.01
CA VAL A 137 3.45 -28.33 -6.26
C VAL A 137 3.13 -26.88 -6.66
N LEU A 138 2.31 -26.21 -5.86
CA LEU A 138 1.94 -24.82 -6.07
C LEU A 138 3.17 -23.92 -5.92
N SER A 139 3.47 -23.20 -7.00
CA SER A 139 4.43 -22.12 -7.00
C SER A 139 3.69 -20.83 -6.64
N MET A 140 4.24 -20.09 -5.68
CA MET A 140 3.61 -18.85 -5.21
C MET A 140 3.77 -17.72 -6.22
N ASP A 141 4.84 -17.74 -7.02
CA ASP A 141 5.08 -16.78 -8.11
C ASP A 141 4.34 -17.13 -9.42
N ALA A 142 3.99 -18.40 -9.66
CA ALA A 142 3.36 -18.84 -10.91
C ALA A 142 1.98 -19.50 -10.74
N GLY A 143 1.40 -19.49 -9.53
CA GLY A 143 0.20 -20.26 -9.18
C GLY A 143 -1.01 -20.01 -10.09
N MET A 144 -1.23 -18.77 -10.50
CA MET A 144 -2.31 -18.42 -11.43
C MET A 144 -2.14 -19.07 -12.81
N TYR A 145 -0.91 -19.09 -13.35
CA TYR A 145 -0.61 -19.79 -14.60
C TYR A 145 -0.78 -21.30 -14.44
N GLN A 146 -0.31 -21.88 -13.33
CA GLN A 146 -0.46 -23.32 -13.06
C GLN A 146 -1.94 -23.72 -13.02
N ALA A 147 -2.79 -22.91 -12.37
CA ALA A 147 -4.22 -23.17 -12.29
C ALA A 147 -4.91 -23.08 -13.66
N LEU A 148 -4.63 -22.05 -14.45
CA LEU A 148 -5.14 -21.92 -15.82
C LEU A 148 -4.69 -23.10 -16.70
N TYR A 149 -3.41 -23.47 -16.62
CA TYR A 149 -2.87 -24.59 -17.39
C TYR A 149 -3.56 -25.91 -17.02
N ALA A 150 -3.72 -26.18 -15.73
CA ALA A 150 -4.38 -27.40 -15.23
C ALA A 150 -5.85 -27.47 -15.65
N LEU A 151 -6.61 -26.38 -15.47
CA LEU A 151 -8.03 -26.35 -15.81
C LEU A 151 -8.26 -26.42 -17.32
N ILE A 152 -7.53 -25.65 -18.12
CA ILE A 152 -7.64 -25.71 -19.59
C ILE A 152 -7.24 -27.10 -20.10
N GLY A 153 -6.16 -27.67 -19.56
CA GLY A 153 -5.72 -29.02 -19.93
C GLY A 153 -6.73 -30.10 -19.57
N HIS A 154 -7.47 -29.94 -18.47
CA HIS A 154 -8.56 -30.84 -18.10
C HIS A 154 -9.71 -30.81 -19.13
N PHE A 155 -10.13 -29.62 -19.58
CA PHE A 155 -11.21 -29.50 -20.57
C PHE A 155 -10.77 -29.85 -21.99
N ASN A 156 -9.57 -29.41 -22.40
CA ASN A 156 -9.01 -29.71 -23.70
C ASN A 156 -7.46 -29.63 -23.66
N PRO A 157 -6.76 -30.78 -23.68
CA PRO A 157 -5.30 -30.82 -23.65
C PRO A 157 -4.62 -30.03 -24.79
N HIS A 158 -5.26 -29.92 -25.96
CA HIS A 158 -4.72 -29.20 -27.12
C HIS A 158 -4.80 -27.68 -26.97
N LEU A 159 -5.56 -27.16 -26.01
CA LEU A 159 -5.73 -25.72 -25.78
C LEU A 159 -4.82 -25.16 -24.67
N THR A 160 -3.96 -25.99 -24.07
CA THR A 160 -3.08 -25.58 -22.96
C THR A 160 -2.16 -24.39 -23.29
N TRP A 161 -1.83 -24.16 -24.56
CA TRP A 161 -1.09 -22.98 -25.01
C TRP A 161 -1.80 -21.65 -24.70
N ILE A 162 -3.13 -21.66 -24.56
CA ILE A 162 -3.93 -20.48 -24.18
C ILE A 162 -3.51 -19.97 -22.80
N ALA A 163 -3.15 -20.86 -21.86
CA ALA A 163 -2.63 -20.46 -20.56
C ALA A 163 -1.35 -19.61 -20.69
N GLY A 164 -0.51 -19.89 -21.71
CA GLY A 164 0.68 -19.10 -22.03
C GLY A 164 0.34 -17.71 -22.60
N VAL A 165 -0.72 -17.58 -23.39
CA VAL A 165 -1.20 -16.26 -23.84
C VAL A 165 -1.68 -15.43 -22.66
N PHE A 166 -2.46 -16.05 -21.75
CA PHE A 166 -2.92 -15.39 -20.55
C PHE A 166 -1.77 -14.99 -19.63
N SER A 167 -0.69 -15.79 -19.51
CA SER A 167 0.47 -15.39 -18.69
C SER A 167 1.19 -14.16 -19.23
N VAL A 168 1.28 -14.01 -20.55
CA VAL A 168 1.80 -12.77 -21.16
C VAL A 168 0.87 -11.58 -20.88
N LEU A 169 -0.44 -11.74 -21.03
CA LEU A 169 -1.41 -10.69 -20.70
C LEU A 169 -1.32 -10.28 -19.23
N MET A 170 -1.20 -11.26 -18.33
CA MET A 170 -1.04 -11.03 -16.88
C MET A 170 0.24 -10.27 -16.58
N ALA A 171 1.36 -10.65 -17.19
CA ALA A 171 2.62 -9.93 -17.03
C ALA A 171 2.50 -8.47 -17.50
N LEU A 172 1.88 -8.22 -18.66
CA LEU A 172 1.66 -6.85 -19.16
C LEU A 172 0.72 -6.03 -18.25
N GLY A 173 -0.33 -6.66 -17.72
CA GLY A 173 -1.24 -6.03 -16.77
C GLY A 173 -0.54 -5.58 -15.49
N ILE A 174 0.24 -6.48 -14.88
CA ILE A 174 1.02 -6.17 -13.68
C ILE A 174 2.05 -5.07 -13.95
N VAL A 175 2.73 -5.10 -15.10
CA VAL A 175 3.67 -4.04 -15.49
C VAL A 175 2.98 -2.67 -15.61
N ALA A 176 1.77 -2.64 -16.18
CA ALA A 176 0.96 -1.43 -16.26
C ALA A 176 0.55 -0.91 -14.87
N GLU A 177 0.16 -1.80 -13.96
CA GLU A 177 -0.17 -1.46 -12.57
C GLU A 177 1.03 -0.91 -11.81
N ILE A 178 2.18 -1.59 -11.88
CA ILE A 178 3.44 -1.12 -11.27
C ILE A 178 3.74 0.31 -11.73
N GLY A 179 3.49 0.62 -13.00
CA GLY A 179 3.53 2.00 -13.51
C GLY A 179 2.80 2.96 -12.58
N SER A 180 1.50 2.78 -12.36
CA SER A 180 0.70 3.69 -11.55
C SER A 180 1.20 3.86 -10.09
N TRP A 181 1.91 2.87 -9.53
CA TRP A 181 2.40 2.90 -8.14
C TRP A 181 3.78 3.52 -7.97
N VAL A 182 4.52 3.75 -9.05
CA VAL A 182 5.92 4.20 -8.96
C VAL A 182 6.03 5.69 -8.66
N VAL A 183 5.14 6.52 -9.21
CA VAL A 183 5.25 7.99 -9.10
C VAL A 183 4.68 8.53 -7.79
N GLY A 184 3.57 7.98 -7.29
CA GLY A 184 2.88 8.48 -6.09
C GLY A 184 3.79 8.51 -4.84
N PRO A 185 4.35 7.37 -4.41
CA PRO A 185 5.26 7.31 -3.27
C PRO A 185 6.54 8.15 -3.48
N SER A 186 7.07 8.17 -4.70
CA SER A 186 8.23 9.00 -5.05
C SER A 186 7.94 10.49 -4.83
N LYS A 187 6.74 10.94 -5.22
CA LYS A 187 6.30 12.32 -5.01
C LYS A 187 6.10 12.63 -3.53
N GLY A 188 5.49 11.73 -2.77
CA GLY A 188 5.31 11.89 -1.33
C GLY A 188 6.65 12.02 -0.58
N LEU A 189 7.68 11.27 -0.98
CA LEU A 189 9.01 11.39 -0.37
C LEU A 189 9.75 12.65 -0.82
N GLU A 190 9.57 13.07 -2.07
CA GLU A 190 10.09 14.33 -2.59
C GLU A 190 9.51 15.54 -1.85
N ASP A 191 8.21 15.55 -1.57
CA ASP A 191 7.58 16.61 -0.77
C ASP A 191 8.18 16.67 0.65
N SER A 192 8.53 15.53 1.24
CA SER A 192 9.26 15.53 2.53
C SER A 192 10.65 16.17 2.43
N ALA A 193 11.28 16.15 1.25
CA ALA A 193 12.56 16.81 0.97
C ALA A 193 12.43 18.34 0.93
N LYS A 194 11.29 18.87 0.47
CA LYS A 194 10.96 20.32 0.59
C LYS A 194 10.97 20.77 2.05
N TYR A 195 10.57 19.88 2.96
CA TYR A 195 10.63 20.10 4.40
C TYR A 195 11.97 19.66 5.04
N GLY A 196 13.06 19.56 4.29
CA GLY A 196 14.40 19.29 4.84
C GLY A 196 14.56 17.95 5.59
N LEU A 197 13.62 17.02 5.41
CA LEU A 197 13.66 15.68 6.01
C LEU A 197 14.50 14.69 5.20
N MET A 198 14.81 15.04 3.95
CA MET A 198 15.59 14.26 2.99
C MET A 198 16.71 15.12 2.37
N PRO A 199 17.74 14.49 1.75
CA PRO A 199 18.75 15.22 0.99
C PRO A 199 18.14 16.15 -0.08
N LYS A 200 18.62 17.40 -0.16
CA LYS A 200 18.08 18.42 -1.09
C LYS A 200 18.10 17.99 -2.56
N TRP A 201 19.06 17.16 -2.97
CA TRP A 201 19.13 16.68 -4.35
C TRP A 201 17.94 15.78 -4.73
N ILE A 202 17.23 15.18 -3.77
CA ILE A 202 16.03 14.36 -4.05
C ILE A 202 14.84 15.24 -4.52
N ASN A 203 14.83 16.52 -4.13
CA ASN A 203 13.84 17.53 -4.53
C ASN A 203 14.05 18.03 -5.99
N HIS A 204 14.30 17.11 -6.91
CA HIS A 204 14.46 17.43 -8.32
C HIS A 204 13.28 16.88 -9.13
N GLU A 205 12.55 17.79 -9.75
CA GLU A 205 11.45 17.50 -10.65
C GLU A 205 11.84 17.79 -12.10
N ASN A 206 11.37 16.97 -13.02
CA ASN A 206 11.53 17.24 -14.45
C ASN A 206 10.41 18.17 -14.97
N ARG A 207 10.45 18.50 -16.27
CA ARG A 207 9.43 19.33 -16.94
C ARG A 207 7.99 18.79 -16.88
N TYR A 208 7.82 17.54 -16.48
CA TYR A 208 6.53 16.86 -16.34
C TYR A 208 6.09 16.71 -14.87
N GLY A 209 6.79 17.35 -13.91
CA GLY A 209 6.46 17.31 -12.48
C GLY A 209 6.83 16.00 -11.77
N VAL A 210 7.66 15.16 -12.39
CA VAL A 210 8.05 13.85 -11.86
C VAL A 210 9.35 13.96 -11.08
N ALA A 211 9.33 13.44 -9.84
CA ALA A 211 10.47 13.39 -8.91
C ALA A 211 11.59 12.46 -9.41
N THR A 212 12.38 12.94 -10.36
CA THR A 212 13.27 12.12 -11.20
C THR A 212 14.38 11.46 -10.38
N HIS A 213 15.02 12.20 -9.48
CA HIS A 213 16.07 11.63 -8.63
C HIS A 213 15.54 10.58 -7.66
N MET A 214 14.36 10.82 -7.08
CA MET A 214 13.71 9.84 -6.20
C MET A 214 13.34 8.56 -6.96
N LEU A 215 12.83 8.72 -8.18
CA LEU A 215 12.51 7.62 -9.08
C LEU A 215 13.72 6.73 -9.36
N PHE A 216 14.88 7.34 -9.65
CA PHE A 216 16.14 6.61 -9.83
C PHE A 216 16.63 5.91 -8.55
N VAL A 217 16.50 6.55 -7.38
CA VAL A 217 16.85 5.92 -6.10
C VAL A 217 15.98 4.69 -5.85
N GLN A 218 14.66 4.83 -6.02
CA GLN A 218 13.73 3.72 -5.89
C GLN A 218 14.08 2.60 -6.87
N PHE A 219 14.38 2.93 -8.15
CA PHE A 219 14.82 1.96 -9.15
C PHE A 219 16.04 1.18 -8.70
N LEU A 220 17.10 1.86 -8.25
CA LEU A 220 18.32 1.21 -7.75
C LEU A 220 18.04 0.35 -6.52
N CYS A 221 17.22 0.82 -5.57
CA CYS A 221 16.83 0.03 -4.41
C CYS A 221 16.07 -1.24 -4.82
N THR A 222 15.14 -1.15 -5.77
CA THR A 222 14.43 -2.32 -6.30
C THR A 222 15.38 -3.28 -7.00
N LEU A 223 16.38 -2.80 -7.74
CA LEU A 223 17.38 -3.67 -8.36
C LEU A 223 18.23 -4.41 -7.32
N LEU A 224 18.64 -3.72 -6.24
CA LEU A 224 19.37 -4.35 -5.15
C LEU A 224 18.53 -5.45 -4.49
N TRP A 225 17.26 -5.17 -4.19
CA TRP A 225 16.35 -6.18 -3.63
C TRP A 225 16.08 -7.33 -4.58
N ALA A 226 15.87 -7.04 -5.87
CA ALA A 226 15.70 -8.07 -6.88
C ALA A 226 16.94 -8.97 -6.98
N ALA A 227 18.15 -8.41 -6.84
CA ALA A 227 19.39 -9.18 -6.84
C ALA A 227 19.47 -10.08 -5.60
N VAL A 228 19.25 -9.52 -4.41
CA VAL A 228 19.26 -10.29 -3.14
C VAL A 228 18.25 -11.43 -3.21
N LEU A 229 17.01 -11.17 -3.61
CA LEU A 229 15.95 -12.17 -3.63
C LEU A 229 16.10 -13.20 -4.77
N THR A 230 16.77 -12.86 -5.88
CA THR A 230 16.92 -13.77 -7.04
C THR A 230 18.18 -14.62 -6.98
N PHE A 231 19.28 -14.11 -6.41
CA PHE A 231 20.58 -14.79 -6.40
C PHE A 231 20.92 -15.42 -5.06
N ASP A 232 20.19 -15.12 -4.00
CA ASP A 232 20.25 -15.93 -2.81
C ASP A 232 19.85 -17.38 -3.13
N ALA A 233 20.41 -18.36 -2.42
CA ALA A 233 20.22 -19.79 -2.67
C ALA A 233 18.81 -20.30 -2.27
N SER A 234 17.84 -19.38 -2.16
CA SER A 234 16.47 -19.64 -1.76
C SER A 234 15.61 -20.14 -2.94
N SER A 235 14.57 -20.91 -2.61
CA SER A 235 13.58 -21.37 -3.59
C SER A 235 12.70 -20.20 -4.06
N GLY A 236 12.09 -20.28 -5.25
CA GLY A 236 11.20 -19.21 -5.76
C GLY A 236 10.06 -18.86 -4.80
N ASN A 237 9.47 -19.87 -4.14
CA ASN A 237 8.45 -19.67 -3.11
C ASN A 237 9.01 -18.95 -1.88
N MET A 238 10.23 -19.31 -1.46
CA MET A 238 10.90 -18.66 -0.32
C MET A 238 11.21 -17.19 -0.62
N SER A 239 11.75 -16.87 -1.80
CA SER A 239 12.01 -15.49 -2.21
C SER A 239 10.72 -14.67 -2.26
N PHE A 240 9.63 -15.25 -2.79
CA PHE A 240 8.31 -14.61 -2.82
C PHE A 240 7.77 -14.32 -1.42
N LEU A 241 7.84 -15.30 -0.51
CA LEU A 241 7.39 -15.13 0.87
C LEU A 241 8.23 -14.13 1.65
N ILE A 242 9.56 -14.13 1.46
CA ILE A 242 10.43 -13.13 2.09
C ILE A 242 10.04 -11.74 1.59
N ALA A 243 9.87 -11.55 0.27
CA ALA A 243 9.51 -10.25 -0.29
C ALA A 243 8.17 -9.71 0.24
N THR A 244 7.13 -10.55 0.24
CA THR A 244 5.78 -10.18 0.70
C THR A 244 5.74 -9.97 2.21
N THR A 245 6.36 -10.86 2.99
CA THR A 245 6.41 -10.75 4.46
C THR A 245 7.25 -9.54 4.90
N LEU A 246 8.39 -9.30 4.26
CA LEU A 246 9.24 -8.14 4.54
C LEU A 246 8.50 -6.84 4.26
N THR A 247 7.80 -6.75 3.13
CA THR A 247 6.97 -5.59 2.80
C THR A 247 5.87 -5.38 3.86
N SER A 248 5.21 -6.46 4.28
CA SER A 248 4.20 -6.44 5.34
C SER A 248 4.77 -5.93 6.66
N LEU A 249 5.97 -6.39 7.05
CA LEU A 249 6.64 -5.96 8.28
C LEU A 249 6.93 -4.46 8.30
N VAL A 250 7.41 -3.90 7.18
CA VAL A 250 7.68 -2.46 7.07
C VAL A 250 6.38 -1.66 7.23
N TYR A 251 5.29 -2.09 6.58
CA TYR A 251 3.96 -1.48 6.73
C TYR A 251 3.43 -1.58 8.17
N LEU A 252 3.62 -2.73 8.83
CA LEU A 252 3.17 -2.95 10.21
C LEU A 252 3.85 -1.99 11.19
N VAL A 253 5.13 -1.66 10.98
CA VAL A 253 5.81 -0.62 11.78
C VAL A 253 5.11 0.74 11.60
N CYS A 254 4.79 1.12 10.36
CA CYS A 254 4.05 2.35 10.08
C CYS A 254 2.66 2.34 10.76
N TYR A 255 1.94 1.23 10.71
CA TYR A 255 0.63 1.11 11.38
C TYR A 255 0.72 1.18 12.90
N VAL A 256 1.72 0.54 13.52
CA VAL A 256 1.97 0.67 14.96
C VAL A 256 2.19 2.14 15.33
N LEU A 257 3.01 2.87 14.58
CA LEU A 257 3.25 4.31 14.78
C LEU A 257 1.97 5.15 14.56
N MET A 258 1.17 4.80 13.55
CA MET A 258 -0.11 5.44 13.26
C MET A 258 -1.10 5.26 14.42
N TYR A 259 -1.26 4.03 14.94
CA TYR A 259 -2.15 3.75 16.08
C TYR A 259 -1.68 4.43 17.36
N LEU A 260 -0.37 4.45 17.65
CA LEU A 260 0.18 5.22 18.78
C LEU A 260 -0.13 6.71 18.66
N SER A 261 -0.01 7.26 17.45
CA SER A 261 -0.35 8.66 17.15
C SER A 261 -1.85 8.91 17.30
N TYR A 262 -2.69 7.97 16.88
CA TYR A 262 -4.14 8.02 17.05
C TYR A 262 -4.54 7.99 18.53
N PHE A 263 -3.94 7.13 19.36
CA PHE A 263 -4.21 7.14 20.81
C PHE A 263 -3.83 8.49 21.43
N LYS A 264 -2.68 9.04 21.07
CA LYS A 264 -2.29 10.39 21.50
C LYS A 264 -3.32 11.43 21.06
N LEU A 265 -3.82 11.35 19.83
CA LEU A 265 -4.84 12.25 19.29
C LEU A 265 -6.15 12.18 20.09
N ILE A 266 -6.68 10.99 20.37
CA ILE A 266 -7.98 10.85 21.03
C ILE A 266 -7.92 11.18 22.53
N PHE A 267 -6.79 10.94 23.21
CA PHE A 267 -6.67 11.18 24.64
C PHE A 267 -6.20 12.60 24.98
N ARG A 268 -5.27 13.17 24.20
CA ARG A 268 -4.66 14.46 24.51
C ARG A 268 -5.31 15.64 23.80
N TYR A 269 -5.92 15.41 22.63
CA TYR A 269 -6.47 16.47 21.79
C TYR A 269 -7.95 16.22 21.51
N LYS A 270 -8.76 16.24 22.59
CA LYS A 270 -10.19 15.88 22.53
C LYS A 270 -11.00 16.88 21.70
N ASP A 271 -10.68 18.17 21.82
CA ASP A 271 -11.47 19.30 21.33
C ASP A 271 -11.17 19.72 19.88
N LEU A 272 -10.36 18.92 19.17
CA LEU A 272 -10.09 19.19 17.76
C LEU A 272 -11.34 18.96 16.90
N PRO A 273 -11.63 19.85 15.94
CA PRO A 273 -12.65 19.59 14.93
C PRO A 273 -12.24 18.37 14.11
N ARG A 274 -13.21 17.50 13.81
CA ARG A 274 -13.00 16.26 13.05
C ARG A 274 -14.17 16.06 12.10
N SER A 275 -13.90 15.92 10.81
CA SER A 275 -14.90 15.62 9.78
C SER A 275 -15.56 14.25 9.98
N TYR A 276 -14.82 13.30 10.57
CA TYR A 276 -15.30 11.99 10.94
C TYR A 276 -14.91 11.63 12.38
N ASN A 277 -15.84 10.97 13.09
CA ASN A 277 -15.57 10.40 14.40
C ASN A 277 -16.00 8.93 14.39
N VAL A 278 -15.10 8.04 14.83
CA VAL A 278 -15.47 6.67 15.15
C VAL A 278 -16.61 6.70 16.19
N PRO A 279 -17.72 5.95 15.96
CA PRO A 279 -18.86 5.92 16.86
C PRO A 279 -18.49 5.34 18.24
N GLY A 280 -19.31 5.64 19.26
CA GLY A 280 -19.11 5.11 20.62
C GLY A 280 -18.21 5.98 21.53
N GLY A 281 -17.98 7.25 21.16
CA GLY A 281 -17.23 8.19 21.99
C GLY A 281 -15.77 7.77 22.22
N ILE A 282 -15.19 8.12 23.37
CA ILE A 282 -13.79 7.76 23.68
C ILE A 282 -13.62 6.25 23.81
N VAL A 283 -14.62 5.55 24.37
CA VAL A 283 -14.57 4.10 24.56
C VAL A 283 -14.53 3.38 23.22
N GLY A 284 -15.47 3.70 22.31
CA GLY A 284 -15.52 3.12 20.96
C GLY A 284 -14.24 3.42 20.16
N LYS A 285 -13.78 4.69 20.18
CA LYS A 285 -12.50 5.10 19.59
C LYS A 285 -11.31 4.28 20.11
N THR A 286 -11.29 4.01 21.42
CA THR A 286 -10.20 3.27 22.06
C THR A 286 -10.25 1.79 21.71
N ILE A 287 -11.44 1.16 21.74
CA ILE A 287 -11.60 -0.27 21.41
C ILE A 287 -11.20 -0.51 19.96
N VAL A 288 -11.73 0.27 19.01
CA VAL A 288 -11.39 0.12 17.59
C VAL A 288 -9.89 0.31 17.35
N GLY A 289 -9.31 1.36 17.95
CA GLY A 289 -7.86 1.60 17.87
C GLY A 289 -7.03 0.48 18.51
N ALA A 290 -7.47 -0.08 19.65
CA ALA A 290 -6.79 -1.16 20.36
C ALA A 290 -6.85 -2.47 19.59
N CYS A 291 -7.98 -2.80 18.98
CA CYS A 291 -8.10 -3.96 18.09
C CYS A 291 -7.10 -3.87 16.94
N GLY A 292 -7.06 -2.74 16.23
CA GLY A 292 -6.10 -2.54 15.13
C GLY A 292 -4.64 -2.63 15.60
N PHE A 293 -4.30 -1.95 16.70
CA PHE A 293 -2.96 -1.96 17.28
C PHE A 293 -2.50 -3.36 17.71
N LEU A 294 -3.35 -4.10 18.44
CA LEU A 294 -3.04 -5.45 18.89
C LEU A 294 -2.92 -6.42 17.72
N CYS A 295 -3.78 -6.31 16.70
CA CYS A 295 -3.66 -7.09 15.47
C CYS A 295 -2.34 -6.80 14.74
N SER A 296 -1.92 -5.53 14.65
CA SER A 296 -0.64 -5.18 14.03
C SER A 296 0.56 -5.73 14.80
N ILE A 297 0.55 -5.67 16.14
CA ILE A 297 1.62 -6.27 16.97
C ILE A 297 1.63 -7.79 16.82
N PHE A 298 0.47 -8.42 16.87
CA PHE A 298 0.34 -9.87 16.71
C PHE A 298 0.92 -10.30 15.35
N ALA A 299 0.50 -9.65 14.27
CA ALA A 299 1.00 -9.91 12.93
C ALA A 299 2.51 -9.72 12.79
N PHE A 300 3.04 -8.68 13.42
CA PHE A 300 4.48 -8.40 13.44
C PHE A 300 5.25 -9.54 14.11
N ILE A 301 4.77 -10.04 15.26
CA ILE A 301 5.41 -11.14 15.99
C ILE A 301 5.35 -12.45 15.20
N VAL A 302 4.17 -12.81 14.65
CA VAL A 302 4.02 -14.09 13.93
C VAL A 302 4.79 -14.11 12.60
N SER A 303 5.10 -12.95 12.01
CA SER A 303 5.92 -12.84 10.79
C SER A 303 7.32 -13.46 10.95
N PHE A 304 7.86 -13.50 12.17
CA PHE A 304 9.18 -14.07 12.46
C PHE A 304 9.13 -15.56 12.83
N ILE A 305 7.96 -16.20 12.72
CA ILE A 305 7.80 -17.64 12.92
C ILE A 305 7.98 -18.34 11.56
N PRO A 306 8.73 -19.45 11.46
CA PRO A 306 8.85 -20.22 10.23
C PRO A 306 7.48 -20.68 9.72
N THR A 307 7.16 -20.37 8.46
CA THR A 307 5.88 -20.78 7.86
C THR A 307 5.84 -22.26 7.51
N THR A 308 4.65 -22.87 7.63
CA THR A 308 4.39 -24.26 7.16
C THR A 308 4.29 -24.36 5.64
N ALA A 309 4.20 -23.23 4.93
CA ALA A 309 4.18 -23.19 3.47
C ALA A 309 5.54 -23.47 2.83
N LEU A 310 6.61 -23.49 3.63
CA LEU A 310 7.96 -23.86 3.18
C LEU A 310 8.38 -25.19 3.82
N PRO A 311 9.27 -25.96 3.15
CA PRO A 311 9.88 -27.13 3.76
C PRO A 311 10.60 -26.75 5.06
N ALA A 312 10.53 -27.62 6.08
CA ALA A 312 11.14 -27.36 7.40
C ALA A 312 12.64 -27.04 7.34
N SER A 313 13.36 -27.56 6.34
CA SER A 313 14.78 -27.26 6.10
C SER A 313 15.06 -25.81 5.75
N GLN A 314 14.08 -25.06 5.23
CA GLN A 314 14.21 -23.66 4.84
C GLN A 314 13.77 -22.68 5.94
N GLY A 315 13.15 -23.17 7.02
CA GLY A 315 12.55 -22.32 8.06
C GLY A 315 13.55 -21.40 8.75
N THR A 316 14.73 -21.91 9.11
CA THR A 316 15.80 -21.10 9.74
C THR A 316 16.32 -20.03 8.79
N SER A 317 16.61 -20.39 7.54
CA SER A 317 17.08 -19.44 6.53
C SER A 317 16.05 -18.35 6.26
N PHE A 318 14.76 -18.71 6.20
CA PHE A 318 13.66 -17.75 6.04
C PHE A 318 13.68 -16.68 7.14
N VAL A 319 13.69 -17.09 8.41
CA VAL A 319 13.68 -16.16 9.54
C VAL A 319 14.94 -15.30 9.59
N LEU A 320 16.11 -15.88 9.32
CA LEU A 320 17.39 -15.13 9.33
C LEU A 320 17.40 -14.06 8.24
N ILE A 321 17.10 -14.43 6.98
CA ILE A 321 17.11 -13.49 5.86
C ILE A 321 16.08 -12.39 6.10
N LEU A 322 14.87 -12.75 6.55
CA LEU A 322 13.81 -11.79 6.88
C LEU A 322 14.27 -10.81 7.97
N THR A 323 14.89 -11.32 9.05
CA THR A 323 15.36 -10.50 10.17
C THR A 323 16.47 -9.54 9.76
N TYR A 324 17.50 -10.02 9.07
CA TYR A 324 18.59 -9.14 8.60
C TYR A 324 18.08 -8.11 7.60
N SER A 325 17.18 -8.51 6.70
CA SER A 325 16.55 -7.61 5.72
C SER A 325 15.73 -6.53 6.40
N PHE A 326 14.91 -6.89 7.38
CA PHE A 326 14.11 -5.95 8.16
C PHE A 326 14.99 -4.97 8.93
N LEU A 327 16.00 -5.47 9.65
CA LEU A 327 16.94 -4.62 10.39
C LEU A 327 17.68 -3.64 9.47
N LEU A 328 18.12 -4.10 8.30
CA LEU A 328 18.76 -3.24 7.30
C LEU A 328 17.84 -2.07 6.90
N ILE A 329 16.57 -2.36 6.56
CA ILE A 329 15.59 -1.32 6.20
C ILE A 329 15.36 -0.36 7.37
N MET A 330 15.19 -0.88 8.59
CA MET A 330 14.96 -0.05 9.77
C MET A 330 16.16 0.85 10.09
N ILE A 331 17.38 0.33 9.96
CA ILE A 331 18.61 1.12 10.11
C ILE A 331 18.63 2.25 9.09
N VAL A 332 18.37 1.97 7.81
CA VAL A 332 18.31 3.00 6.76
C VAL A 332 17.23 4.04 7.07
N ALA A 333 16.04 3.61 7.46
CA ALA A 333 14.91 4.48 7.80
C ALA A 333 15.21 5.42 8.99
N VAL A 334 16.00 4.97 9.98
CA VAL A 334 16.43 5.80 11.13
C VAL A 334 17.63 6.70 10.78
N LEU A 335 18.56 6.20 9.96
CA LEU A 335 19.76 6.95 9.58
C LEU A 335 19.42 8.17 8.72
N ILE A 336 18.52 8.04 7.74
CA ILE A 336 18.19 9.13 6.82
C ILE A 336 17.75 10.41 7.57
N PRO A 337 16.74 10.38 8.47
CA PRO A 337 16.38 11.57 9.26
C PRO A 337 17.45 12.02 10.26
N SER A 338 18.34 11.13 10.70
CA SER A 338 19.44 11.46 11.63
C SER A 338 20.48 12.38 10.99
N PHE A 339 20.66 12.29 9.67
CA PHE A 339 21.52 13.19 8.89
C PHE A 339 20.85 14.52 8.51
N ARG A 340 19.63 14.82 9.00
CA ARG A 340 18.93 16.09 8.71
C ARG A 340 19.77 17.34 8.97
N ARG A 341 20.65 17.32 9.98
CA ARG A 341 21.54 18.46 10.30
C ARG A 341 22.50 18.77 9.15
N HIS A 342 22.89 17.78 8.35
CA HIS A 342 23.70 17.97 7.16
C HIS A 342 22.86 18.46 5.97
N TYR A 343 21.62 17.98 5.82
CA TYR A 343 20.71 18.41 4.76
C TYR A 343 20.23 19.87 4.94
N LEU A 344 20.12 20.31 6.19
CA LEU A 344 19.75 21.67 6.57
C LEU A 344 20.93 22.67 6.55
N ARG A 345 22.16 22.24 6.25
CA ARG A 345 23.28 23.19 6.05
C ARG A 345 22.96 24.06 4.83
N GLY A 346 22.73 25.36 5.07
CA GLY A 346 22.29 26.32 4.06
C GLY A 346 20.80 26.28 3.73
N ALA A 347 19.93 25.77 4.62
CA ALA A 347 18.48 25.95 4.53
C ALA A 347 18.04 27.25 5.22
N ASP A 348 17.00 27.91 4.69
CA ASP A 348 16.51 29.19 5.19
C ASP A 348 16.05 29.08 6.66
N PRO A 349 16.30 30.08 7.54
CA PRO A 349 15.95 30.00 8.97
C PRO A 349 14.44 29.78 9.23
N GLU A 350 13.58 30.22 8.31
CA GLU A 350 12.13 29.98 8.34
C GLU A 350 11.77 28.49 8.18
N GLN A 351 12.47 27.76 7.30
CA GLN A 351 12.27 26.31 7.13
C GLN A 351 12.67 25.54 8.40
N LEU A 352 13.73 25.97 9.10
CA LEU A 352 14.17 25.39 10.36
C LEU A 352 13.14 25.51 11.51
N LYS A 353 12.24 26.51 11.50
CA LYS A 353 11.22 26.68 12.55
C LYS A 353 10.17 25.57 12.57
N VAL A 354 9.88 24.95 11.42
CA VAL A 354 8.84 23.92 11.25
C VAL A 354 9.36 22.51 11.62
N MET A 355 10.68 22.28 11.58
CA MET A 355 11.24 20.93 11.38
C MET A 355 11.98 20.29 12.57
N HIS A 356 12.01 20.92 13.72
CA HIS A 356 12.67 20.29 14.87
C HIS A 356 11.78 19.18 15.44
N PHE A 357 12.01 17.90 15.14
CA PHE A 357 11.24 16.75 15.70
C PHE A 357 11.02 16.82 17.23
N ARG A 358 11.98 17.38 17.99
CA ARG A 358 11.88 17.63 19.45
C ARG A 358 11.01 18.84 19.81
N LEU A 359 10.96 19.87 18.96
CA LEU A 359 10.03 21.01 19.07
C LEU A 359 8.67 20.68 18.46
N MET A 360 8.56 19.82 17.44
CA MET A 360 7.29 19.36 16.88
C MET A 360 6.51 18.64 17.97
N TRP A 361 7.12 17.71 18.72
CA TRP A 361 6.50 17.13 19.91
C TRP A 361 6.14 18.13 21.03
N ARG A 362 6.84 19.27 21.11
CA ARG A 362 6.67 20.29 22.18
C ARG A 362 5.75 21.46 21.78
N LYS A 363 5.61 21.75 20.49
CA LYS A 363 4.85 22.84 19.86
C LYS A 363 3.67 22.34 19.03
N VAL A 364 3.51 21.04 18.77
CA VAL A 364 2.25 20.48 18.23
C VAL A 364 1.06 20.96 19.06
N PRO A 365 1.10 21.04 20.41
CA PRO A 365 0.02 21.67 21.14
C PRO A 365 -0.24 23.12 20.70
N SER A 366 0.78 23.99 20.63
CA SER A 366 0.59 25.41 20.32
C SER A 366 0.20 25.69 18.86
N ILE A 367 0.78 24.96 17.89
CA ILE A 367 0.45 25.11 16.46
C ILE A 367 -0.96 24.56 16.19
N MET A 368 -1.32 23.46 16.85
CA MET A 368 -2.65 22.88 16.74
C MET A 368 -3.68 23.73 17.50
N GLN A 369 -3.28 24.41 18.59
CA GLN A 369 -4.11 25.43 19.25
C GLN A 369 -4.26 26.68 18.39
N GLU A 370 -3.22 27.19 17.73
CA GLU A 370 -3.34 28.30 16.78
C GLU A 370 -4.23 27.94 15.59
N ALA A 371 -4.10 26.73 15.04
CA ALA A 371 -4.98 26.25 13.97
C ALA A 371 -6.44 26.05 14.46
N VAL A 372 -6.63 25.58 15.69
CA VAL A 372 -7.94 25.49 16.34
C VAL A 372 -8.53 26.86 16.66
N ASP A 373 -7.71 27.82 17.07
CA ASP A 373 -8.13 29.19 17.37
C ASP A 373 -8.42 29.97 16.08
N ALA A 374 -7.69 29.69 15.00
CA ALA A 374 -8.02 30.17 13.66
C ALA A 374 -9.33 29.55 13.14
N ALA A 375 -9.53 28.24 13.35
CA ALA A 375 -10.79 27.56 13.00
C ALA A 375 -11.97 28.00 13.89
N ARG A 376 -11.73 28.32 15.17
CA ARG A 376 -12.74 28.83 16.12
C ARG A 376 -13.11 30.28 15.85
N ARG A 377 -12.17 31.10 15.35
CA ARG A 377 -12.43 32.51 15.04
C ARG A 377 -13.45 32.70 13.93
N LYS A 378 -13.69 31.72 13.04
CA LYS A 378 -14.52 31.88 11.83
C LYS A 378 -14.21 33.19 11.08
N GLU A 379 -13.00 33.72 11.24
CA GLU A 379 -12.61 34.96 10.60
C GLU A 379 -12.24 34.60 9.17
N GLY A 380 -13.12 34.98 8.24
CA GLY A 380 -12.86 34.81 6.82
C GLY A 380 -13.57 33.64 6.16
N VAL A 381 -14.67 33.10 6.69
CA VAL A 381 -15.50 32.11 5.97
C VAL A 381 -16.98 32.47 6.03
N LYS A 382 -17.61 32.69 4.86
CA LYS A 382 -19.06 32.93 4.71
C LYS A 382 -19.65 31.93 3.72
N ILE A 383 -20.93 31.63 3.86
CA ILE A 383 -21.69 30.85 2.87
C ILE A 383 -22.35 31.85 1.93
N VAL A 384 -21.99 31.80 0.64
CA VAL A 384 -22.62 32.59 -0.43
C VAL A 384 -23.13 31.59 -1.46
N ASP A 385 -24.42 31.66 -1.78
CA ASP A 385 -25.11 30.72 -2.70
C ASP A 385 -24.89 29.23 -2.38
N GLY A 386 -24.83 28.88 -1.09
CA GLY A 386 -24.69 27.49 -0.64
C GLY A 386 -23.25 26.94 -0.64
N HIS A 387 -22.25 27.75 -1.02
CA HIS A 387 -20.84 27.36 -1.04
C HIS A 387 -20.03 28.08 0.04
N LEU A 388 -19.07 27.39 0.67
CA LEU A 388 -18.10 28.00 1.59
C LEU A 388 -17.12 28.88 0.80
N VAL A 389 -17.07 30.17 1.12
CA VAL A 389 -16.17 31.14 0.48
C VAL A 389 -15.28 31.77 1.54
N GLN A 390 -13.98 31.79 1.25
CA GLN A 390 -12.96 32.37 2.13
C GLN A 390 -12.72 33.86 1.77
N TYR A 391 -12.61 34.76 2.75
CA TYR A 391 -12.41 36.20 2.53
C TYR A 391 -11.35 36.80 3.48
N VAL A 392 -10.59 37.80 3.01
CA VAL A 392 -9.68 38.64 3.84
C VAL A 392 -10.28 40.05 3.92
N LYS A 393 -10.15 40.71 5.08
CA LYS A 393 -10.39 42.15 5.21
C LYS A 393 -9.08 42.92 5.05
N ASP A 394 -9.07 43.96 4.23
CA ASP A 394 -7.94 44.88 4.13
C ASP A 394 -7.85 45.81 5.36
N GLU A 395 -6.80 46.64 5.43
CA GLU A 395 -6.59 47.59 6.54
C GLU A 395 -7.69 48.67 6.63
N ASN A 396 -8.51 48.83 5.59
CA ASN A 396 -9.66 49.73 5.53
C ASN A 396 -11.00 49.04 5.87
N GLY A 397 -10.98 47.71 6.09
CA GLY A 397 -12.15 46.91 6.42
C GLY A 397 -12.95 46.40 5.21
N GLU A 398 -12.47 46.56 3.99
CA GLU A 398 -13.08 46.03 2.77
C GLU A 398 -12.80 44.52 2.63
N GLU A 399 -13.86 43.75 2.33
CA GLU A 399 -13.81 42.28 2.22
C GLU A 399 -13.42 41.85 0.79
N HIS A 400 -12.29 41.16 0.66
CA HIS A 400 -11.83 40.55 -0.58
C HIS A 400 -11.99 39.02 -0.53
N VAL A 401 -12.65 38.46 -1.53
CA VAL A 401 -12.84 37.00 -1.67
C VAL A 401 -11.54 36.35 -2.15
N ILE A 402 -11.09 35.31 -1.44
CA ILE A 402 -9.81 34.61 -1.68
C ILE A 402 -9.96 33.43 -2.64
N THR A 403 -11.17 32.97 -2.97
CA THR A 403 -11.31 31.66 -3.63
C THR A 403 -10.64 31.60 -5.00
N ARG A 404 -9.55 30.84 -5.05
CA ARG A 404 -9.02 30.26 -6.28
C ARG A 404 -9.81 28.98 -6.58
N SER A 405 -10.94 29.12 -7.27
CA SER A 405 -11.64 27.99 -7.88
C SER A 405 -11.23 27.72 -9.35
N ASP A 406 -10.36 28.57 -9.92
CA ASP A 406 -9.92 28.43 -11.32
C ASP A 406 -8.58 27.70 -11.52
N GLU A 407 -7.83 27.40 -10.45
CA GLU A 407 -6.52 26.73 -10.62
C GLU A 407 -6.58 25.21 -10.74
N TYR A 408 -7.74 24.59 -10.48
CA TYR A 408 -7.96 23.17 -10.72
C TYR A 408 -8.70 22.87 -12.04
N LYS A 409 -9.20 23.88 -12.76
CA LYS A 409 -9.78 23.68 -14.10
C LYS A 409 -8.74 23.60 -15.22
N ASN A 410 -7.49 24.02 -14.97
CA ASN A 410 -6.39 23.95 -15.94
C ASN A 410 -5.29 22.94 -15.59
N SER A 411 -5.35 22.26 -14.45
CA SER A 411 -4.55 21.05 -14.20
C SER A 411 -5.37 19.83 -14.58
N GLY A 412 -5.34 19.48 -15.87
CA GLY A 412 -6.04 18.33 -16.43
C GLY A 412 -5.50 16.98 -15.95
N TYR A 413 -5.78 16.66 -14.68
CA TYR A 413 -5.78 15.33 -14.09
C TYR A 413 -6.89 14.46 -14.70
#